data_AF-A0A1I7UEP9-F1
#
_entry.id   AF-A0A1I7UEP9-F1
#
_cell.length_a   1.000
_cell.length_b   1.000
_cell.length_c   1.000
_cell.angle_alpha   90.00
_cell.angle_beta   90.00
_cell.angle_gamma   90.00
#
_symmetry.space_group_name_H-M   'P 1'
#
loop_
_entity.id
_entity.type
_entity.pdbx_description
1 polymer ?
#
loop_
_entity_poly.entity_id
_entity_poly.type
_entity_poly.pdbx_seq_one_letter_code
_entity_poly.pdbx_strand_id
1 'polypeptide(L)'
;MYLAFILLIPFSIQYTYDPGIPKSFFKDKKCDDRGSFSFFNNEHLKELGLINLTSIACYDFSILYNSMNTLNLPKLKVKSLNSVSIPSFQIIKKPGYRSKDANIWLSEDSSEFCLKTEEMDIFMENIDVNVATADVKYCQPLLTDKMCKETKEGCIGMIGNVEIGPDTDLNAFKTVERIYGNLVINGTEIRDLGFLKSLEYVTDVDPGGPIIIENNPNLVNITFPKLKKIRGEIHFNDNNEVLASLPKYCKALSKSMNIDVGKILVDGMGCDDNLDFGVVTWEQNSQLLELGFLNLTSISCAMVDISANVNLKRLNMPNLKTMLYPPVMNYFMLLDNSPNLCVTTDEMAVTFDIYDHFTAKYCEPVFNDKLCKEPRNGCTELIGEVEIGPNTDLEAFKTIERIYGTLIIRGTDIEDFEFLESLQYVAALEAWDHAILVIDTPNLINVTFPKLQKVRAEIKDFIKFCYVNETISLEGLYNELEDYTEMEYYNITVNSDRCSGYRNVSSEDSSTRYSIPLIIMIIALSYEFIIYY
;
A
#
# COMPACT_ATOMS: atom_id res chain seq x y z
N MET A 1 -40.69 -16.38 44.86
CA MET A 1 -40.24 -17.60 44.15
C MET A 1 -40.27 -17.26 42.68
N TYR A 2 -39.25 -16.56 42.19
CA TYR A 2 -39.10 -16.26 40.76
C TYR A 2 -38.07 -17.26 40.23
N LEU A 3 -38.48 -18.06 39.25
CA LEU A 3 -37.60 -19.00 38.57
C LEU A 3 -36.70 -18.22 37.61
N ALA A 4 -35.42 -18.57 37.57
CA ALA A 4 -34.52 -18.17 36.50
C ALA A 4 -35.10 -18.60 35.14
N PHE A 5 -35.26 -17.65 34.21
CA PHE A 5 -35.41 -17.98 32.80
C PHE A 5 -34.06 -17.80 32.13
N ILE A 6 -33.38 -18.92 31.88
CA ILE A 6 -32.43 -18.98 30.76
C ILE A 6 -33.32 -18.95 29.52
N LEU A 7 -33.47 -17.78 28.91
CA LEU A 7 -34.02 -17.69 27.58
C LEU A 7 -32.94 -18.20 26.62
N LEU A 8 -32.97 -19.52 26.37
CA LEU A 8 -32.42 -20.09 25.15
C LEU A 8 -33.30 -19.60 24.00
N ILE A 9 -33.14 -18.33 23.63
CA ILE A 9 -33.35 -17.96 22.23
C ILE A 9 -32.38 -18.88 21.46
N PRO A 10 -32.73 -19.50 20.32
CA PRO A 10 -31.94 -20.59 19.73
C PRO A 10 -30.51 -20.21 19.29
N PHE A 11 -30.02 -19.03 19.68
CA PHE A 11 -28.98 -18.26 19.03
C PHE A 11 -28.11 -17.39 19.97
N SER A 12 -28.35 -17.33 21.30
CA SER A 12 -27.48 -16.61 22.27
C SER A 12 -27.73 -16.97 23.76
N ILE A 13 -26.72 -16.96 24.63
CA ILE A 13 -26.94 -16.97 26.11
C ILE A 13 -27.15 -15.54 26.61
N GLN A 14 -28.38 -15.21 27.00
CA GLN A 14 -28.73 -13.91 27.60
C GLN A 14 -28.96 -14.06 29.10
N TYR A 15 -28.30 -13.22 29.90
CA TYR A 15 -28.57 -13.11 31.34
C TYR A 15 -29.45 -11.89 31.63
N THR A 16 -30.64 -12.14 32.17
CA THR A 16 -31.49 -11.14 32.82
C THR A 16 -31.29 -11.23 34.34
N TYR A 17 -31.23 -10.09 35.02
CA TYR A 17 -30.81 -9.95 36.41
C TYR A 17 -31.82 -10.61 37.37
N ASP A 18 -31.33 -11.55 38.18
CA ASP A 18 -32.04 -12.13 39.32
C ASP A 18 -31.21 -11.87 40.61
N PRO A 19 -31.75 -11.15 41.62
CA PRO A 19 -31.05 -10.86 42.88
C PRO A 19 -30.71 -12.10 43.72
N GLY A 20 -31.19 -13.30 43.34
CA GLY A 20 -30.89 -14.57 44.01
C GLY A 20 -29.62 -15.31 43.56
N ILE A 21 -28.93 -14.88 42.48
CA ILE A 21 -27.76 -15.59 41.96
C ILE A 21 -26.50 -15.22 42.78
N PRO A 22 -25.81 -16.18 43.42
CA PRO A 22 -24.58 -15.89 44.16
C PRO A 22 -23.49 -15.38 43.22
N LYS A 23 -22.84 -14.25 43.54
CA LYS A 23 -21.75 -13.67 42.73
C LYS A 23 -20.59 -14.65 42.46
N SER A 24 -20.45 -15.71 43.26
CA SER A 24 -19.50 -16.83 43.05
C SER A 24 -19.81 -17.73 41.85
N PHE A 25 -21.00 -17.62 41.26
CA PHE A 25 -21.48 -18.42 40.12
C PHE A 25 -20.72 -18.17 38.80
N PHE A 26 -19.99 -17.06 38.70
CA PHE A 26 -19.35 -16.59 37.46
C PHE A 26 -17.83 -16.79 37.41
N LYS A 27 -17.27 -17.69 38.23
CA LYS A 27 -15.82 -17.88 38.35
C LYS A 27 -15.15 -18.29 37.03
N ASP A 28 -15.78 -19.20 36.28
CA ASP A 28 -15.35 -19.70 34.97
C ASP A 28 -16.60 -19.92 34.09
N LYS A 29 -16.83 -19.10 33.04
CA LYS A 29 -17.94 -19.29 32.10
C LYS A 29 -17.42 -19.63 30.71
N LYS A 30 -18.02 -20.65 30.10
CA LYS A 30 -17.90 -20.94 28.67
C LYS A 30 -18.89 -20.02 27.94
N CYS A 31 -18.48 -19.51 26.80
CA CYS A 31 -19.34 -18.73 25.92
C CYS A 31 -20.47 -19.60 25.36
N ASP A 32 -21.49 -18.98 24.78
CA ASP A 32 -22.49 -19.73 24.03
C ASP A 32 -21.88 -20.40 22.78
N ASP A 33 -22.71 -21.16 22.07
CA ASP A 33 -22.28 -21.92 20.88
C ASP A 33 -21.75 -21.05 19.72
N ARG A 34 -21.91 -19.71 19.80
CA ARG A 34 -21.37 -18.73 18.85
C ARG A 34 -20.13 -18.02 19.37
N GLY A 35 -19.69 -18.34 20.59
CA GLY A 35 -18.57 -17.66 21.22
C GLY A 35 -18.94 -16.30 21.83
N SER A 36 -20.22 -16.05 22.15
CA SER A 36 -20.68 -14.79 22.75
C SER A 36 -21.00 -14.92 24.26
N PHE A 37 -20.87 -13.81 24.99
CA PHE A 37 -21.27 -13.66 26.39
C PHE A 37 -21.85 -12.26 26.61
N SER A 38 -23.14 -12.16 26.99
CA SER A 38 -23.83 -10.85 26.99
C SER A 38 -24.72 -10.59 28.22
N PHE A 39 -24.75 -9.32 28.65
CA PHE A 39 -25.69 -8.75 29.62
C PHE A 39 -26.51 -7.64 28.95
N PHE A 40 -27.83 -7.72 29.01
CA PHE A 40 -28.73 -6.85 28.23
C PHE A 40 -29.97 -6.44 29.04
N ASN A 41 -30.39 -5.17 28.94
CA ASN A 41 -31.64 -4.64 29.50
C ASN A 41 -31.85 -4.93 31.00
N ASN A 42 -30.83 -4.71 31.83
CA ASN A 42 -30.93 -4.93 33.28
C ASN A 42 -31.03 -3.61 34.07
N GLU A 43 -32.26 -3.16 34.33
CA GLU A 43 -32.56 -1.92 35.06
C GLU A 43 -32.12 -1.94 36.55
N HIS A 44 -31.92 -3.13 37.12
CA HIS A 44 -31.53 -3.31 38.52
C HIS A 44 -30.05 -3.67 38.71
N LEU A 45 -29.34 -3.99 37.62
CA LEU A 45 -27.92 -4.33 37.68
C LEU A 45 -27.12 -3.05 37.94
N LYS A 46 -26.45 -2.94 39.10
CA LYS A 46 -25.65 -1.77 39.48
C LYS A 46 -24.16 -1.90 39.19
N GLU A 47 -23.68 -3.12 39.10
CA GLU A 47 -22.31 -3.49 38.69
C GLU A 47 -22.35 -4.91 38.13
N LEU A 48 -21.42 -5.27 37.23
CA LEU A 48 -21.21 -6.68 36.91
C LEU A 48 -20.67 -7.45 38.12
N GLY A 49 -19.73 -6.83 38.85
CA GLY A 49 -19.21 -7.38 40.11
C GLY A 49 -18.54 -8.74 39.97
N LEU A 50 -18.00 -9.06 38.79
CA LEU A 50 -17.29 -10.31 38.48
C LEU A 50 -15.86 -10.26 39.05
N ILE A 51 -15.75 -9.98 40.35
CA ILE A 51 -14.50 -9.71 41.07
C ILE A 51 -13.49 -10.86 41.09
N ASN A 52 -13.90 -12.05 40.65
CA ASN A 52 -13.07 -13.25 40.53
C ASN A 52 -12.85 -13.70 39.08
N LEU A 53 -13.42 -12.99 38.11
CA LEU A 53 -13.19 -13.29 36.69
C LEU A 53 -11.74 -12.95 36.35
N THR A 54 -11.00 -13.96 35.91
CA THR A 54 -9.57 -13.82 35.60
C THR A 54 -9.28 -13.87 34.11
N SER A 55 -10.16 -14.47 33.31
CA SER A 55 -10.05 -14.54 31.85
C SER A 55 -11.42 -14.61 31.19
N ILE A 56 -11.54 -14.04 30.00
CA ILE A 56 -12.69 -14.19 29.09
C ILE A 56 -12.17 -14.91 27.85
N ALA A 57 -12.86 -15.96 27.41
CA ALA A 57 -12.49 -16.76 26.22
C ALA A 57 -13.60 -16.72 25.17
N CYS A 58 -14.18 -15.53 24.96
CA CYS A 58 -15.30 -15.29 24.04
C CYS A 58 -14.85 -14.39 22.89
N TYR A 59 -15.36 -14.70 21.71
CA TYR A 59 -15.23 -13.85 20.54
C TYR A 59 -15.98 -12.53 20.74
N ASP A 60 -17.17 -12.58 21.34
CA ASP A 60 -17.96 -11.39 21.68
C ASP A 60 -18.27 -11.34 23.19
N PHE A 61 -18.04 -10.19 23.80
CA PHE A 61 -18.42 -9.86 25.17
C PHE A 61 -19.20 -8.55 25.17
N SER A 62 -20.50 -8.60 25.45
CA SER A 62 -21.39 -7.44 25.26
C SER A 62 -22.11 -7.06 26.55
N ILE A 63 -22.06 -5.79 26.91
CA ILE A 63 -22.85 -5.22 27.99
C ILE A 63 -23.60 -4.03 27.43
N LEU A 64 -24.90 -4.17 27.27
CA LEU A 64 -25.72 -3.22 26.53
C LEU A 64 -26.98 -2.85 27.32
N TYR A 65 -27.29 -1.55 27.40
CA TYR A 65 -28.55 -0.98 27.90
C TYR A 65 -28.90 -1.46 29.33
N ASN A 66 -27.95 -1.41 30.27
CA ASN A 66 -28.24 -1.73 31.67
C ASN A 66 -28.36 -0.42 32.49
N SER A 67 -28.47 -0.53 33.82
CA SER A 67 -28.46 0.63 34.75
C SER A 67 -27.35 0.57 35.82
N MET A 68 -26.17 0.14 35.39
CA MET A 68 -24.92 0.03 36.12
C MET A 68 -24.24 1.37 36.33
N ASN A 69 -23.37 1.41 37.35
CA ASN A 69 -22.51 2.56 37.61
C ASN A 69 -21.04 2.26 37.23
N THR A 70 -20.64 0.99 37.17
CA THR A 70 -19.27 0.56 36.87
C THR A 70 -19.23 -0.93 36.47
N LEU A 71 -18.17 -1.38 35.80
CA LEU A 71 -17.97 -2.80 35.49
C LEU A 71 -17.54 -3.60 36.74
N ASN A 72 -16.50 -3.14 37.43
CA ASN A 72 -15.89 -3.80 38.60
C ASN A 72 -15.27 -5.17 38.25
N LEU A 73 -14.25 -5.16 37.39
CA LEU A 73 -13.49 -6.34 36.93
C LEU A 73 -12.02 -6.40 37.42
N PRO A 74 -11.74 -6.26 38.74
CA PRO A 74 -10.40 -5.98 39.25
C PRO A 74 -9.35 -7.10 39.07
N LYS A 75 -9.77 -8.33 38.73
CA LYS A 75 -8.87 -9.48 38.57
C LYS A 75 -8.73 -9.96 37.12
N LEU A 76 -9.41 -9.29 36.18
CA LEU A 76 -9.38 -9.71 34.79
C LEU A 76 -7.96 -9.49 34.23
N LYS A 77 -7.37 -10.55 33.71
CA LYS A 77 -6.11 -10.52 32.96
C LYS A 77 -6.39 -11.17 31.63
N VAL A 78 -6.65 -10.39 30.58
CA VAL A 78 -6.89 -10.98 29.26
C VAL A 78 -5.57 -11.57 28.78
N LYS A 79 -5.49 -12.91 28.69
CA LYS A 79 -4.41 -13.60 27.97
C LYS A 79 -4.83 -13.73 26.52
N SER A 80 -3.90 -13.50 25.59
CA SER A 80 -4.11 -13.71 24.15
C SER A 80 -4.86 -15.02 23.89
N LEU A 81 -5.90 -14.96 23.06
CA LEU A 81 -6.78 -16.09 22.69
C LEU A 81 -6.03 -17.22 21.97
N ASN A 82 -4.75 -17.01 21.62
CA ASN A 82 -3.89 -17.98 20.93
C ASN A 82 -3.57 -19.26 21.72
N SER A 83 -3.95 -19.37 23.00
CA SER A 83 -3.71 -20.59 23.79
C SER A 83 -4.96 -21.39 24.17
N VAL A 84 -6.15 -21.01 23.69
CA VAL A 84 -7.36 -21.83 23.90
C VAL A 84 -7.58 -22.67 22.65
N SER A 85 -7.32 -23.97 22.75
CA SER A 85 -7.83 -24.95 21.79
C SER A 85 -9.35 -24.90 21.82
N ILE A 86 -9.96 -24.09 20.94
CA ILE A 86 -11.39 -24.13 20.68
C ILE A 86 -11.64 -25.54 20.12
N PRO A 87 -12.43 -26.41 20.78
CA PRO A 87 -12.79 -27.69 20.23
C PRO A 87 -13.42 -27.41 18.87
N SER A 88 -12.84 -28.00 17.83
CA SER A 88 -13.26 -27.88 16.44
C SER A 88 -14.75 -28.19 16.31
N PHE A 89 -15.59 -27.17 16.39
CA PHE A 89 -16.99 -27.21 16.06
C PHE A 89 -17.27 -26.08 15.07
N GLN A 90 -18.04 -26.43 14.05
CA GLN A 90 -18.20 -25.71 12.81
C GLN A 90 -18.60 -24.26 13.02
N ILE A 91 -17.62 -23.36 13.09
CA ILE A 91 -17.77 -22.04 12.50
C ILE A 91 -18.19 -22.36 11.08
N ILE A 92 -19.43 -22.03 10.70
CA ILE A 92 -19.78 -21.89 9.30
C ILE A 92 -18.76 -20.90 8.78
N LYS A 93 -17.71 -21.42 8.14
CA LYS A 93 -16.75 -20.64 7.38
C LYS A 93 -17.58 -19.99 6.27
N LYS A 94 -18.22 -18.87 6.56
CA LYS A 94 -18.51 -17.91 5.51
C LYS A 94 -17.12 -17.48 5.01
N PRO A 95 -16.76 -17.76 3.76
CA PRO A 95 -15.51 -17.27 3.21
C PRO A 95 -15.57 -15.74 3.29
N GLY A 96 -14.71 -15.14 4.12
CA GLY A 96 -14.61 -13.67 4.25
C GLY A 96 -14.32 -13.15 5.66
N TYR A 97 -14.81 -13.78 6.73
CA TYR A 97 -14.60 -13.26 8.11
C TYR A 97 -13.49 -14.02 8.84
N ARG A 98 -12.30 -13.42 8.92
CA ARG A 98 -11.13 -13.91 9.69
C ARG A 98 -10.80 -12.96 10.86
N SER A 99 -11.73 -12.61 11.73
CA SER A 99 -11.32 -11.89 12.95
C SER A 99 -10.88 -12.91 14.02
N LYS A 100 -9.62 -12.79 14.47
CA LYS A 100 -9.07 -13.52 15.63
C LYS A 100 -9.26 -12.74 16.94
N ASP A 101 -9.93 -11.59 16.87
CA ASP A 101 -9.98 -10.62 17.96
C ASP A 101 -11.22 -10.83 18.83
N ALA A 102 -11.09 -10.58 20.13
CA ALA A 102 -12.22 -10.48 21.06
C ALA A 102 -12.85 -9.09 20.96
N ASN A 103 -14.15 -9.00 20.71
CA ASN A 103 -14.86 -7.73 20.72
C ASN A 103 -15.56 -7.51 22.05
N ILE A 104 -15.33 -6.35 22.65
CA ILE A 104 -16.00 -5.86 23.86
C ILE A 104 -16.92 -4.73 23.45
N TRP A 105 -18.22 -4.91 23.63
CA TRP A 105 -19.23 -3.89 23.34
C TRP A 105 -19.81 -3.35 24.65
N LEU A 106 -19.64 -2.06 24.91
CA LEU A 106 -20.13 -1.39 26.12
C LEU A 106 -21.09 -0.27 25.73
N SER A 107 -22.34 -0.37 26.13
CA SER A 107 -23.33 0.71 26.01
C SER A 107 -24.21 0.68 27.24
N GLU A 108 -24.38 1.83 27.89
CA GLU A 108 -25.04 1.89 29.18
C GLU A 108 -25.97 3.09 29.26
N ASP A 109 -27.21 2.89 29.70
CA ASP A 109 -28.22 3.95 29.73
C ASP A 109 -28.07 4.88 30.95
N SER A 110 -27.26 4.46 31.93
CA SER A 110 -27.03 5.19 33.17
C SER A 110 -26.06 6.35 32.95
N SER A 111 -26.52 7.59 33.17
CA SER A 111 -25.65 8.79 33.13
C SER A 111 -24.54 8.77 34.19
N GLU A 112 -24.68 7.91 35.21
CA GLU A 112 -23.71 7.71 36.28
C GLU A 112 -22.66 6.65 35.95
N PHE A 113 -22.85 5.88 34.86
CA PHE A 113 -21.87 4.89 34.45
C PHE A 113 -20.55 5.54 34.08
N CYS A 114 -19.45 4.95 34.56
CA CYS A 114 -18.13 5.31 34.13
C CYS A 114 -17.20 4.08 34.09
N LEU A 115 -16.25 4.12 33.16
CA LEU A 115 -15.18 3.12 33.00
C LEU A 115 -13.94 3.57 33.77
N LYS A 116 -13.33 2.67 34.56
CA LYS A 116 -12.07 3.01 35.24
C LYS A 116 -10.89 2.91 34.27
N THR A 117 -9.87 3.73 34.47
CA THR A 117 -8.64 3.71 33.65
C THR A 117 -7.94 2.35 33.75
N GLU A 118 -7.93 1.74 34.93
CA GLU A 118 -7.36 0.40 35.15
C GLU A 118 -8.13 -0.69 34.39
N GLU A 119 -9.44 -0.51 34.17
CA GLU A 119 -10.25 -1.43 33.37
C GLU A 119 -9.93 -1.27 31.88
N MET A 120 -9.70 -0.04 31.41
CA MET A 120 -9.25 0.21 30.05
C MET A 120 -7.84 -0.33 29.78
N ASP A 121 -6.91 -0.21 30.73
CA ASP A 121 -5.56 -0.77 30.61
C ASP A 121 -5.59 -2.27 30.30
N ILE A 122 -6.46 -3.01 30.99
CA ILE A 122 -6.64 -4.46 30.77
C ILE A 122 -7.03 -4.75 29.31
N PHE A 123 -7.85 -3.89 28.70
CA PHE A 123 -8.28 -4.08 27.31
C PHE A 123 -7.22 -3.67 26.30
N MET A 124 -6.46 -2.61 26.60
CA MET A 124 -5.52 -2.00 25.66
C MET A 124 -4.15 -2.69 25.65
N GLU A 125 -3.72 -3.23 26.79
CA GLU A 125 -2.51 -4.05 26.88
C GLU A 125 -2.64 -5.38 26.11
N ASN A 126 -3.86 -5.78 25.76
CA ASN A 126 -4.11 -6.94 24.91
C ASN A 126 -4.36 -6.52 23.46
N ILE A 127 -3.43 -6.85 22.57
CA ILE A 127 -3.51 -6.48 21.16
C ILE A 127 -4.76 -7.06 20.47
N ASP A 128 -5.15 -8.28 20.83
CA ASP A 128 -6.24 -9.06 20.22
C ASP A 128 -7.64 -8.65 20.73
N VAL A 129 -7.79 -7.54 21.44
CA VAL A 129 -9.08 -7.10 22.01
C VAL A 129 -9.56 -5.79 21.36
N ASN A 130 -10.66 -5.82 20.64
CA ASN A 130 -11.32 -4.62 20.14
C ASN A 130 -12.37 -4.16 21.15
N VAL A 131 -12.35 -2.90 21.55
CA VAL A 131 -13.35 -2.33 22.45
C VAL A 131 -14.15 -1.28 21.69
N ALA A 132 -15.46 -1.46 21.65
CA ALA A 132 -16.43 -0.48 21.19
C ALA A 132 -17.24 0.01 22.39
N THR A 133 -17.33 1.32 22.58
CA THR A 133 -18.12 1.97 23.63
C THR A 133 -19.06 2.99 23.01
N ALA A 134 -20.27 3.09 23.54
CA ALA A 134 -21.23 4.12 23.23
C ALA A 134 -21.73 4.73 24.55
N ASP A 135 -21.72 6.06 24.65
CA ASP A 135 -22.20 6.82 25.82
C ASP A 135 -21.47 6.48 27.14
N VAL A 136 -20.16 6.22 27.08
CA VAL A 136 -19.33 5.89 28.24
C VAL A 136 -18.33 7.02 28.54
N LYS A 137 -18.15 7.37 29.82
CA LYS A 137 -17.12 8.31 30.29
C LYS A 137 -16.10 7.63 31.20
N TYR A 138 -14.91 8.19 31.35
CA TYR A 138 -13.97 7.72 32.37
C TYR A 138 -14.43 8.13 33.78
N CYS A 139 -14.26 7.24 34.75
CA CYS A 139 -14.39 7.59 36.15
C CYS A 139 -13.29 8.58 36.51
N GLN A 140 -13.60 9.64 37.27
CA GLN A 140 -12.57 10.54 37.80
C GLN A 140 -11.71 9.74 38.80
N PRO A 141 -10.44 9.44 38.50
CA PRO A 141 -9.59 8.68 39.41
C PRO A 141 -8.97 9.63 40.43
N LEU A 142 -8.34 9.04 41.44
CA LEU A 142 -7.48 9.79 42.36
C LEU A 142 -6.26 10.30 41.60
N LEU A 143 -6.15 11.62 41.45
CA LEU A 143 -4.96 12.25 40.88
C LEU A 143 -3.76 11.98 41.80
N THR A 144 -2.64 11.61 41.18
CA THR A 144 -1.38 11.34 41.86
C THR A 144 -0.26 12.07 41.12
N ASP A 145 0.97 12.04 41.63
CA ASP A 145 2.11 12.59 40.88
C ASP A 145 2.37 11.87 39.55
N LYS A 146 1.79 10.68 39.35
CA LYS A 146 1.89 9.89 38.12
C LYS A 146 0.66 10.00 37.21
N MET A 147 -0.51 10.33 37.76
CA MET A 147 -1.78 10.47 37.02
C MET A 147 -2.23 11.93 37.03
N CYS A 148 -2.15 12.57 35.87
CA CYS A 148 -2.21 14.02 35.72
C CYS A 148 -3.38 14.47 34.83
N LYS A 149 -3.88 15.69 35.07
CA LYS A 149 -4.78 16.40 34.13
C LYS A 149 -4.01 17.39 33.26
N GLU A 150 -3.03 18.07 33.87
CA GLU A 150 -2.12 18.97 33.20
C GLU A 150 -0.71 18.36 33.24
N THR A 151 0.02 18.44 32.14
CA THR A 151 1.33 17.79 32.02
C THR A 151 2.36 18.51 32.89
N LYS A 152 3.01 17.75 33.78
CA LYS A 152 4.17 18.16 34.58
C LYS A 152 5.24 17.07 34.52
N GLU A 153 6.48 17.42 34.87
CA GLU A 153 7.57 16.46 34.95
C GLU A 153 7.20 15.27 35.86
N GLY A 154 7.39 14.04 35.36
CA GLY A 154 7.09 12.81 36.09
C GLY A 154 5.68 12.24 35.88
N CYS A 155 4.80 12.93 35.13
CA CYS A 155 3.53 12.34 34.72
C CYS A 155 3.75 11.10 33.86
N ILE A 156 3.01 10.03 34.17
CA ILE A 156 3.03 8.75 33.46
C ILE A 156 1.71 8.55 32.69
N GLY A 157 0.58 8.94 33.28
CA GLY A 157 -0.72 8.89 32.62
C GLY A 157 -1.43 10.24 32.64
N MET A 158 -2.09 10.56 31.53
CA MET A 158 -2.89 11.78 31.34
C MET A 158 -4.38 11.44 31.29
N ILE A 159 -5.21 12.23 31.95
CA ILE A 159 -6.67 12.07 31.95
C ILE A 159 -7.32 13.26 31.27
N GLY A 160 -8.14 12.97 30.26
CA GLY A 160 -8.73 13.97 29.38
C GLY A 160 -7.85 14.24 28.17
N ASN A 161 -8.31 15.19 27.36
CA ASN A 161 -7.66 15.55 26.11
C ASN A 161 -6.35 16.29 26.36
N VAL A 162 -5.35 15.98 25.53
CA VAL A 162 -4.03 16.57 25.54
C VAL A 162 -3.86 17.40 24.27
N GLU A 163 -3.54 18.68 24.43
CA GLU A 163 -3.26 19.60 23.34
C GLU A 163 -1.80 20.07 23.41
N ILE A 164 -1.10 19.99 22.29
CA ILE A 164 0.29 20.40 22.12
C ILE A 164 0.32 21.45 21.03
N GLY A 165 0.66 22.69 21.41
CA GLY A 165 0.78 23.85 20.53
C GLY A 165 2.21 24.37 20.42
N PRO A 166 2.42 25.48 19.69
CA PRO A 166 3.76 26.05 19.46
C PRO A 166 4.53 26.41 20.74
N ASP A 167 3.82 26.78 21.81
CA ASP A 167 4.43 27.18 23.10
C ASP A 167 4.53 26.04 24.12
N THR A 168 4.14 24.82 23.76
CA THR A 168 4.11 23.69 24.70
C THR A 168 5.52 23.15 24.99
N ASP A 169 5.86 22.97 26.27
CA ASP A 169 7.11 22.31 26.66
C ASP A 169 7.05 20.80 26.36
N LEU A 170 7.66 20.40 25.25
CA LEU A 170 7.73 19.01 24.79
C LEU A 170 8.46 18.08 25.78
N ASN A 171 9.31 18.61 26.67
CA ASN A 171 10.00 17.79 27.67
C ASN A 171 9.04 17.17 28.68
N ALA A 172 7.93 17.85 28.96
CA ALA A 172 6.93 17.41 29.93
C ALA A 172 6.26 16.07 29.52
N PHE A 173 6.32 15.71 28.23
CA PHE A 173 5.72 14.48 27.68
C PHE A 173 6.68 13.28 27.60
N LYS A 174 7.96 13.46 27.93
CA LYS A 174 8.98 12.40 27.79
C LYS A 174 8.69 11.15 28.62
N THR A 175 7.94 11.26 29.71
CA THR A 175 7.59 10.17 30.62
C THR A 175 6.14 9.69 30.47
N VAL A 176 5.33 10.37 29.66
CA VAL A 176 3.92 10.00 29.48
C VAL A 176 3.83 8.71 28.67
N GLU A 177 3.24 7.69 29.27
CA GLU A 177 3.02 6.36 28.68
C GLU A 177 1.60 6.19 28.16
N ARG A 178 0.62 6.87 28.77
CA ARG A 178 -0.81 6.65 28.52
C ARG A 178 -1.57 7.97 28.48
N ILE A 179 -2.49 8.10 27.53
CA ILE A 179 -3.46 9.20 27.45
C ILE A 179 -4.87 8.60 27.44
N TYR A 180 -5.68 8.91 28.45
CA TYR A 180 -7.09 8.55 28.55
C TYR A 180 -7.94 9.72 28.04
N GLY A 181 -7.87 9.95 26.74
CA GLY A 181 -8.48 11.02 25.98
C GLY A 181 -7.75 11.20 24.64
N ASN A 182 -7.95 12.36 24.02
CA ASN A 182 -7.42 12.65 22.68
C ASN A 182 -6.02 13.23 22.77
N LEU A 183 -5.25 13.10 21.69
CA LEU A 183 -3.98 13.80 21.53
C LEU A 183 -4.05 14.68 20.30
N VAL A 184 -3.97 15.99 20.49
CA VAL A 184 -3.94 16.98 19.42
C VAL A 184 -2.57 17.67 19.41
N ILE A 185 -1.91 17.68 18.26
CA ILE A 185 -0.65 18.41 18.02
C ILE A 185 -0.91 19.39 16.88
N ASN A 186 -0.98 20.68 17.18
CA ASN A 186 -1.39 21.69 16.21
C ASN A 186 -0.41 22.86 16.16
N GLY A 187 0.02 23.25 14.95
CA GLY A 187 0.72 24.52 14.74
C GLY A 187 2.12 24.58 15.34
N THR A 188 2.81 23.44 15.44
CA THR A 188 4.12 23.33 16.08
C THR A 188 5.27 23.30 15.08
N GLU A 189 6.48 23.56 15.57
CA GLU A 189 7.72 23.54 14.79
C GLU A 189 8.46 22.18 14.84
N ILE A 190 7.77 21.12 15.28
CA ILE A 190 8.39 19.79 15.39
C ILE A 190 8.72 19.23 14.01
N ARG A 191 9.78 18.41 13.98
CA ARG A 191 10.16 17.66 12.76
C ARG A 191 9.85 16.17 12.86
N ASP A 192 9.66 15.68 14.08
CA ASP A 192 9.36 14.30 14.41
C ASP A 192 8.58 14.17 15.73
N LEU A 193 8.06 12.96 16.01
CA LEU A 193 7.31 12.63 17.23
C LEU A 193 8.20 12.02 18.34
N GLY A 194 9.52 12.18 18.25
CA GLY A 194 10.48 11.56 19.17
C GLY A 194 10.37 12.05 20.63
N PHE A 195 9.75 13.20 20.86
CA PHE A 195 9.49 13.68 22.22
C PHE A 195 8.48 12.81 22.98
N LEU A 196 7.61 12.08 22.28
CA LEU A 196 6.66 11.08 22.80
C LEU A 196 7.29 9.68 22.97
N LYS A 197 8.58 9.61 23.26
CA LYS A 197 9.36 8.35 23.31
C LYS A 197 8.86 7.27 24.29
N SER A 198 7.98 7.63 25.23
CA SER A 198 7.42 6.70 26.21
C SER A 198 5.95 6.38 25.95
N LEU A 199 5.29 7.09 25.02
CA LEU A 199 3.86 6.94 24.79
C LEU A 199 3.55 5.57 24.16
N GLU A 200 2.73 4.79 24.84
CA GLU A 200 2.36 3.43 24.44
C GLU A 200 0.88 3.32 24.06
N TYR A 201 0.00 4.12 24.68
CA TYR A 201 -1.45 4.03 24.51
C TYR A 201 -2.14 5.40 24.46
N VAL A 202 -3.06 5.56 23.51
CA VAL A 202 -3.98 6.71 23.43
C VAL A 202 -5.40 6.17 23.27
N THR A 203 -6.27 6.49 24.23
CA THR A 203 -7.58 5.86 24.34
C THR A 203 -8.64 6.87 24.74
N ASP A 204 -9.64 7.05 23.90
CA ASP A 204 -10.86 7.75 24.27
C ASP A 204 -12.03 6.76 24.38
N VAL A 205 -12.91 6.96 25.36
CA VAL A 205 -14.18 6.25 25.51
C VAL A 205 -15.27 6.83 24.61
N ASP A 206 -15.10 8.06 24.14
CA ASP A 206 -15.94 8.60 23.09
C ASP A 206 -15.51 8.04 21.73
N PRO A 207 -16.46 7.78 20.81
CA PRO A 207 -16.20 7.07 19.56
C PRO A 207 -15.35 7.86 18.54
N GLY A 208 -14.91 9.07 18.87
CA GLY A 208 -14.27 9.99 17.92
C GLY A 208 -13.04 10.69 18.48
N GLY A 209 -12.24 10.01 19.30
CA GLY A 209 -11.10 10.63 19.97
C GLY A 209 -9.69 10.28 19.47
N PRO A 210 -9.37 10.53 18.19
CA PRO A 210 -8.14 10.11 17.54
C PRO A 210 -6.90 10.86 18.06
N ILE A 211 -5.74 10.40 17.60
CA ILE A 211 -4.56 11.24 17.54
C ILE A 211 -4.75 12.18 16.34
N ILE A 212 -4.71 13.49 16.55
CA ILE A 212 -4.82 14.52 15.50
C ILE A 212 -3.51 15.29 15.48
N ILE A 213 -2.86 15.35 14.32
CA ILE A 213 -1.62 16.07 14.13
C ILE A 213 -1.82 16.96 12.91
N GLU A 214 -1.87 18.27 13.12
CA GLU A 214 -2.28 19.20 12.07
C GLU A 214 -1.49 20.51 12.04
N ASN A 215 -1.39 21.13 10.87
CA ASN A 215 -0.72 22.43 10.69
C ASN A 215 0.74 22.46 11.19
N ASN A 216 1.49 21.35 11.07
CA ASN A 216 2.91 21.29 11.44
C ASN A 216 3.78 21.23 10.17
N PRO A 217 4.13 22.38 9.55
CA PRO A 217 4.75 22.41 8.23
C PRO A 217 6.16 21.80 8.20
N ASN A 218 6.82 21.67 9.35
CA ASN A 218 8.17 21.12 9.48
C ASN A 218 8.20 19.61 9.80
N LEU A 219 7.04 18.99 10.03
CA LEU A 219 6.92 17.58 10.40
C LEU A 219 7.15 16.67 9.19
N VAL A 220 8.29 15.97 9.19
CA VAL A 220 8.69 15.09 8.07
C VAL A 220 8.77 13.61 8.47
N ASN A 221 8.67 13.32 9.77
CA ASN A 221 8.70 11.97 10.30
C ASN A 221 7.58 11.75 11.32
N ILE A 222 6.63 10.89 10.97
CA ILE A 222 5.42 10.64 11.77
C ILE A 222 5.52 9.37 12.65
N THR A 223 6.69 8.74 12.74
CA THR A 223 6.86 7.51 13.52
C THR A 223 6.82 7.77 15.03
N PHE A 224 5.95 7.04 15.72
CA PHE A 224 5.94 6.95 17.18
C PHE A 224 6.98 5.92 17.67
N PRO A 225 7.83 6.25 18.67
CA PRO A 225 8.87 5.32 19.11
C PRO A 225 8.36 4.06 19.82
N LYS A 226 7.22 4.15 20.55
CA LYS A 226 6.71 3.05 21.39
C LYS A 226 5.20 2.87 21.38
N LEU A 227 4.47 3.59 20.51
CA LEU A 227 3.01 3.52 20.49
C LEU A 227 2.59 2.10 20.07
N LYS A 228 1.86 1.40 20.94
CA LYS A 228 1.48 -0.02 20.77
C LYS A 228 0.06 -0.18 20.26
N LYS A 229 -0.85 0.68 20.73
CA LYS A 229 -2.27 0.58 20.39
C LYS A 229 -2.98 1.90 20.62
N ILE A 230 -3.88 2.22 19.71
CA ILE A 230 -4.81 3.35 19.85
C ILE A 230 -6.24 2.85 19.79
N ARG A 231 -7.15 3.69 20.29
CA ARG A 231 -8.57 3.52 20.09
C ARG A 231 -9.08 4.69 19.24
N GLY A 232 -9.44 4.40 17.99
CA GLY A 232 -9.81 5.40 16.99
C GLY A 232 -8.79 5.45 15.85
N GLU A 233 -8.81 6.57 15.12
CA GLU A 233 -7.96 6.84 13.98
C GLU A 233 -6.75 7.72 14.35
N ILE A 234 -5.84 7.93 13.41
CA ILE A 234 -4.78 8.94 13.45
C ILE A 234 -4.96 9.82 12.24
N HIS A 235 -5.04 11.13 12.45
CA HIS A 235 -5.26 12.12 11.41
C HIS A 235 -4.02 12.99 11.27
N PHE A 236 -3.45 13.06 10.07
CA PHE A 236 -2.36 13.95 9.71
C PHE A 236 -2.84 14.95 8.67
N ASN A 237 -3.22 16.17 9.08
CA ASN A 237 -3.83 17.15 8.17
C ASN A 237 -2.94 18.40 8.01
N ASP A 238 -2.77 18.91 6.79
CA ASP A 238 -2.11 20.19 6.52
C ASP A 238 -0.70 20.31 7.16
N ASN A 239 0.05 19.20 7.18
CA ASN A 239 1.43 19.17 7.68
C ASN A 239 2.43 19.40 6.53
N ASN A 240 3.61 18.78 6.57
CA ASN A 240 4.55 18.85 5.46
C ASN A 240 4.07 18.04 4.25
N GLU A 241 4.20 18.60 3.05
CA GLU A 241 3.83 17.96 1.77
C GLU A 241 4.49 16.59 1.55
N VAL A 242 5.67 16.34 2.14
CA VAL A 242 6.34 15.03 2.03
C VAL A 242 5.51 13.91 2.65
N LEU A 243 4.66 14.21 3.64
CA LEU A 243 3.79 13.22 4.27
C LEU A 243 2.66 12.78 3.34
N ALA A 244 2.30 13.62 2.36
CA ALA A 244 1.36 13.26 1.29
C ALA A 244 1.93 12.20 0.32
N SER A 245 3.21 11.81 0.44
CA SER A 245 3.75 10.60 -0.21
C SER A 245 3.32 9.31 0.54
N LEU A 246 2.00 9.21 0.80
CA LEU A 246 1.31 8.36 1.78
C LEU A 246 1.95 6.95 1.99
N PRO A 247 2.20 6.11 0.97
CA PRO A 247 2.38 4.68 1.22
C PRO A 247 3.72 4.25 1.83
N LYS A 248 4.80 5.04 1.71
CA LYS A 248 6.07 4.72 2.42
C LYS A 248 5.91 4.90 3.93
N TYR A 249 5.23 5.97 4.33
CA TYR A 249 5.00 6.28 5.74
C TYR A 249 3.88 5.42 6.33
N CYS A 250 2.79 5.17 5.62
CA CYS A 250 1.70 4.30 6.08
C CYS A 250 2.18 2.87 6.43
N LYS A 251 2.98 2.23 5.56
CA LYS A 251 3.50 0.87 5.81
C LYS A 251 4.52 0.86 6.95
N ALA A 252 5.40 1.86 7.00
CA ALA A 252 6.38 2.00 8.08
C ALA A 252 5.68 2.22 9.44
N LEU A 253 4.66 3.07 9.47
CA LEU A 253 3.85 3.34 10.66
C LEU A 253 3.09 2.11 11.12
N SER A 254 2.30 1.49 10.25
CA SER A 254 1.54 0.28 10.59
C SER A 254 2.45 -0.82 11.13
N LYS A 255 3.60 -1.06 10.48
CA LYS A 255 4.58 -2.06 10.95
C LYS A 255 5.21 -1.67 12.30
N SER A 256 5.54 -0.40 12.50
CA SER A 256 6.15 0.07 13.75
C SER A 256 5.17 0.07 14.93
N MET A 257 3.89 0.29 14.67
CA MET A 257 2.86 0.53 15.68
C MET A 257 1.91 -0.65 15.88
N ASN A 258 1.97 -1.68 15.01
CA ASN A 258 1.03 -2.79 14.96
C ASN A 258 -0.45 -2.34 14.93
N ILE A 259 -0.71 -1.26 14.19
CA ILE A 259 -2.04 -0.69 13.98
C ILE A 259 -2.49 -1.02 12.56
N ASP A 260 -3.79 -1.24 12.42
CA ASP A 260 -4.46 -1.36 11.14
C ASP A 260 -4.19 -0.12 10.27
N VAL A 261 -3.67 -0.34 9.05
CA VAL A 261 -3.42 0.74 8.08
C VAL A 261 -4.66 1.61 7.89
N GLY A 262 -5.88 1.06 7.97
CA GLY A 262 -7.11 1.83 7.73
C GLY A 262 -7.42 2.89 8.76
N LYS A 263 -6.73 2.84 9.90
CA LYS A 263 -6.86 3.83 10.98
C LYS A 263 -5.93 5.02 10.80
N ILE A 264 -5.13 5.08 9.75
CA ILE A 264 -4.22 6.19 9.50
C ILE A 264 -4.76 6.99 8.31
N LEU A 265 -5.06 8.27 8.55
CA LEU A 265 -5.56 9.21 7.56
C LEU A 265 -4.55 10.35 7.39
N VAL A 266 -4.23 10.68 6.15
CA VAL A 266 -3.39 11.82 5.79
C VAL A 266 -4.20 12.71 4.85
N ASP A 267 -4.45 13.95 5.25
CA ASP A 267 -5.29 14.92 4.53
C ASP A 267 -6.66 14.35 4.13
N GLY A 268 -7.25 13.56 5.05
CA GLY A 268 -8.53 12.88 4.85
C GLY A 268 -8.48 11.61 4.00
N MET A 269 -7.31 11.18 3.52
CA MET A 269 -7.12 9.93 2.76
C MET A 269 -6.65 8.79 3.67
N GLY A 270 -7.38 7.67 3.73
CA GLY A 270 -7.01 6.49 4.51
C GLY A 270 -5.89 5.66 3.87
N CYS A 271 -5.08 4.98 4.69
CA CYS A 271 -3.99 4.12 4.20
C CYS A 271 -4.42 2.66 3.83
N ASP A 272 -5.65 2.22 4.16
CA ASP A 272 -6.23 0.90 3.82
C ASP A 272 -7.48 1.00 2.95
N ASP A 273 -7.80 2.19 2.47
CA ASP A 273 -8.76 2.27 1.38
C ASP A 273 -8.11 1.49 0.24
N ASN A 274 -8.64 0.28 -0.02
CA ASN A 274 -8.51 -0.39 -1.31
C ASN A 274 -8.72 0.72 -2.32
N LEU A 275 -7.60 1.14 -2.90
CA LEU A 275 -7.48 2.36 -3.65
C LEU A 275 -8.72 2.49 -4.52
N ASP A 276 -9.61 3.43 -4.17
CA ASP A 276 -10.37 4.10 -5.21
C ASP A 276 -9.26 4.88 -5.91
N PHE A 277 -8.55 4.16 -6.79
CA PHE A 277 -7.43 4.66 -7.55
C PHE A 277 -7.97 5.96 -8.11
N GLY A 278 -7.41 7.12 -7.72
CA GLY A 278 -7.81 8.36 -8.35
C GLY A 278 -7.58 8.13 -9.83
N VAL A 279 -8.64 7.85 -10.58
CA VAL A 279 -8.56 7.55 -12.00
C VAL A 279 -8.95 8.82 -12.71
N VAL A 280 -8.05 9.31 -13.54
CA VAL A 280 -8.40 10.33 -14.51
C VAL A 280 -8.53 9.66 -15.87
N THR A 281 -9.72 9.77 -16.48
CA THR A 281 -10.02 9.15 -17.76
C THR A 281 -10.33 10.19 -18.84
N TRP A 282 -9.75 9.99 -20.02
CA TRP A 282 -10.14 10.64 -21.28
C TRP A 282 -10.50 9.55 -22.26
N GLU A 283 -11.79 9.26 -22.38
CA GLU A 283 -12.26 8.12 -23.15
C GLU A 283 -13.25 8.52 -24.25
N GLN A 284 -13.17 7.83 -25.38
CA GLN A 284 -14.16 7.89 -26.48
C GLN A 284 -14.42 9.31 -27.02
N ASN A 285 -13.45 10.21 -26.90
CA ASN A 285 -13.60 11.59 -27.36
C ASN A 285 -13.04 11.74 -28.78
N SER A 286 -13.92 11.52 -29.77
CA SER A 286 -13.55 11.67 -31.18
C SER A 286 -13.19 13.09 -31.62
N GLN A 287 -13.46 14.12 -30.82
CA GLN A 287 -13.07 15.50 -31.14
C GLN A 287 -11.76 15.92 -30.48
N LEU A 288 -11.25 15.13 -29.54
CA LEU A 288 -10.01 15.41 -28.83
C LEU A 288 -8.82 15.27 -29.78
N LEU A 289 -8.07 16.36 -29.98
CA LEU A 289 -6.87 16.38 -30.82
C LEU A 289 -5.59 16.33 -30.00
N GLU A 290 -5.62 16.88 -28.78
CA GLU A 290 -4.54 16.86 -27.78
C GLU A 290 -5.13 17.06 -26.38
N LEU A 291 -4.39 16.70 -25.31
CA LEU A 291 -4.84 16.99 -23.93
C LEU A 291 -4.58 18.45 -23.54
N GLY A 292 -3.42 19.01 -23.92
CA GLY A 292 -3.11 20.43 -23.77
C GLY A 292 -2.81 20.88 -22.33
N PHE A 293 -2.31 19.99 -21.47
CA PHE A 293 -1.96 20.31 -20.09
C PHE A 293 -0.60 21.02 -19.98
N LEU A 294 -0.53 22.22 -20.53
CA LEU A 294 0.72 22.99 -20.67
C LEU A 294 1.37 23.38 -19.34
N ASN A 295 0.60 23.52 -18.27
CA ASN A 295 1.11 23.93 -16.95
C ASN A 295 1.15 22.79 -15.93
N LEU A 296 0.76 21.57 -16.31
CA LEU A 296 0.71 20.45 -15.40
C LEU A 296 2.14 19.97 -15.09
N THR A 297 2.51 20.00 -13.81
CA THR A 297 3.85 19.59 -13.35
C THR A 297 3.86 18.22 -12.68
N SER A 298 2.72 17.78 -12.17
CA SER A 298 2.59 16.52 -11.43
C SER A 298 1.20 15.92 -11.57
N ILE A 299 1.13 14.58 -11.63
CA ILE A 299 -0.11 13.80 -11.54
C ILE A 299 -0.05 12.96 -10.27
N SER A 300 -1.05 13.04 -9.39
CA SER A 300 -1.14 12.25 -8.15
C SER A 300 -2.21 11.16 -8.20
N CYS A 301 -2.77 10.95 -9.40
CA CYS A 301 -3.73 9.89 -9.70
C CYS A 301 -3.03 8.53 -9.75
N ALA A 302 -3.73 7.48 -9.35
CA ALA A 302 -3.18 6.13 -9.37
C ALA A 302 -3.42 5.42 -10.72
N MET A 303 -4.37 5.90 -11.52
CA MET A 303 -4.50 5.55 -12.93
C MET A 303 -4.78 6.78 -13.81
N VAL A 304 -4.11 6.83 -14.96
CA VAL A 304 -4.40 7.74 -16.07
C VAL A 304 -4.82 6.86 -17.24
N ASP A 305 -6.08 6.91 -17.63
CA ASP A 305 -6.60 6.21 -18.81
C ASP A 305 -6.88 7.21 -19.92
N ILE A 306 -6.21 7.04 -21.04
CA ILE A 306 -6.50 7.79 -22.26
C ILE A 306 -6.76 6.75 -23.33
N SER A 307 -8.03 6.47 -23.62
CA SER A 307 -8.39 5.42 -24.56
C SER A 307 -9.52 5.75 -25.52
N ALA A 308 -9.54 5.07 -26.66
CA ALA A 308 -10.58 5.23 -27.70
C ALA A 308 -10.73 6.67 -28.26
N ASN A 309 -9.69 7.52 -28.18
CA ASN A 309 -9.71 8.86 -28.77
C ASN A 309 -9.15 8.83 -30.19
N VAL A 310 -10.01 8.49 -31.16
CA VAL A 310 -9.63 8.19 -32.55
C VAL A 310 -8.91 9.33 -33.31
N ASN A 311 -9.04 10.58 -32.84
CA ASN A 311 -8.41 11.75 -33.44
C ASN A 311 -7.32 12.39 -32.57
N LEU A 312 -7.00 11.82 -31.40
CA LEU A 312 -5.96 12.31 -30.51
C LEU A 312 -4.58 12.12 -31.14
N LYS A 313 -3.82 13.21 -31.30
CA LYS A 313 -2.50 13.20 -31.96
C LYS A 313 -1.34 13.38 -31.00
N ARG A 314 -1.57 14.03 -29.85
CA ARG A 314 -0.52 14.40 -28.89
C ARG A 314 -1.04 14.37 -27.47
N LEU A 315 -0.19 14.01 -26.51
CA LEU A 315 -0.47 14.23 -25.09
C LEU A 315 -0.36 15.73 -24.77
N ASN A 316 0.75 16.38 -25.18
CA ASN A 316 1.00 17.79 -24.97
C ASN A 316 1.06 18.15 -23.47
N MET A 317 1.94 17.46 -22.75
CA MET A 317 2.21 17.66 -21.32
C MET A 317 3.69 18.04 -21.06
N PRO A 318 4.20 19.13 -21.67
CA PRO A 318 5.64 19.40 -21.74
C PRO A 318 6.30 19.76 -20.40
N ASN A 319 5.51 20.16 -19.40
CA ASN A 319 6.00 20.57 -18.08
C ASN A 319 5.82 19.49 -17.01
N LEU A 320 5.30 18.32 -17.38
CA LEU A 320 5.12 17.21 -16.45
C LEU A 320 6.49 16.72 -16.00
N LYS A 321 6.69 16.62 -14.69
CA LYS A 321 7.98 16.22 -14.09
C LYS A 321 7.90 14.94 -13.30
N THR A 322 6.72 14.64 -12.75
CA THR A 322 6.56 13.53 -11.82
C THR A 322 5.14 13.00 -11.87
N MET A 323 4.98 11.70 -11.64
CA MET A 323 3.71 11.13 -11.23
C MET A 323 3.87 10.59 -9.80
N LEU A 324 3.16 11.20 -8.87
CA LEU A 324 3.31 11.03 -7.41
C LEU A 324 2.29 10.01 -6.90
N TYR A 325 2.49 8.73 -7.20
CA TYR A 325 1.78 7.65 -6.52
C TYR A 325 2.67 6.39 -6.42
N PRO A 326 2.61 5.54 -5.37
CA PRO A 326 3.47 4.35 -5.25
C PRO A 326 2.72 3.03 -5.01
N PRO A 327 3.43 1.91 -4.79
CA PRO A 327 4.04 1.01 -5.76
C PRO A 327 3.10 -0.18 -6.11
N VAL A 328 1.79 -0.07 -5.85
CA VAL A 328 0.87 -1.22 -6.02
C VAL A 328 0.36 -1.35 -7.45
N MET A 329 0.52 -0.31 -8.27
CA MET A 329 0.56 -0.22 -9.74
C MET A 329 0.09 1.19 -10.11
N ASN A 330 0.99 2.04 -10.62
CA ASN A 330 0.57 3.25 -11.31
C ASN A 330 0.26 2.85 -12.73
N TYR A 331 -0.95 3.09 -13.21
CA TYR A 331 -1.32 2.74 -14.58
C TYR A 331 -1.38 3.99 -15.45
N PHE A 332 -0.50 4.13 -16.44
CA PHE A 332 -0.68 5.06 -17.54
C PHE A 332 -1.04 4.28 -18.80
N MET A 333 -2.32 4.36 -19.17
CA MET A 333 -2.89 3.60 -20.27
C MET A 333 -3.08 4.49 -21.50
N LEU A 334 -2.52 4.07 -22.62
CA LEU A 334 -2.77 4.62 -23.96
C LEU A 334 -3.21 3.51 -24.89
N LEU A 335 -4.52 3.34 -25.05
CA LEU A 335 -5.10 2.25 -25.85
C LEU A 335 -6.10 2.77 -26.88
N ASP A 336 -6.16 2.14 -28.05
CA ASP A 336 -7.17 2.42 -29.10
C ASP A 336 -7.33 3.89 -29.50
N ASN A 337 -6.27 4.70 -29.31
CA ASN A 337 -6.24 6.09 -29.75
C ASN A 337 -5.91 6.18 -31.25
N SER A 338 -5.81 7.40 -31.77
CA SER A 338 -5.43 7.61 -33.17
C SER A 338 -4.13 6.88 -33.52
N PRO A 339 -4.03 6.23 -34.71
CA PRO A 339 -2.76 5.67 -35.19
C PRO A 339 -1.69 6.74 -35.46
N ASN A 340 -2.08 8.02 -35.42
CA ASN A 340 -1.19 9.17 -35.52
C ASN A 340 -0.80 9.77 -34.16
N LEU A 341 -1.24 9.17 -33.05
CA LEU A 341 -0.79 9.56 -31.71
C LEU A 341 0.72 9.34 -31.62
N CYS A 342 1.44 10.38 -31.21
CA CYS A 342 2.84 10.28 -30.89
C CYS A 342 3.15 10.84 -29.51
N VAL A 343 4.23 10.34 -28.91
CA VAL A 343 4.75 10.71 -27.59
C VAL A 343 6.19 11.19 -27.75
N THR A 344 6.54 12.28 -27.08
CA THR A 344 7.90 12.82 -27.10
C THR A 344 8.83 12.05 -26.16
N THR A 345 10.15 12.15 -26.36
CA THR A 345 11.15 11.56 -25.43
C THR A 345 11.04 12.14 -24.03
N ASP A 346 10.64 13.40 -23.90
CA ASP A 346 10.42 14.09 -22.62
C ASP A 346 9.18 13.55 -21.91
N GLU A 347 8.06 13.38 -22.62
CA GLU A 347 6.85 12.76 -22.04
C GLU A 347 7.13 11.30 -21.62
N MET A 348 7.87 10.56 -22.43
CA MET A 348 8.29 9.19 -22.13
C MET A 348 9.27 9.12 -20.94
N ALA A 349 10.13 10.13 -20.77
CA ALA A 349 11.08 10.19 -19.67
C ALA A 349 10.40 10.16 -18.29
N VAL A 350 9.18 10.70 -18.20
CA VAL A 350 8.41 10.80 -16.94
C VAL A 350 7.61 9.52 -16.67
N THR A 351 7.33 8.72 -17.69
CA THR A 351 6.56 7.46 -17.56
C THR A 351 7.44 6.23 -17.36
N PHE A 352 8.77 6.37 -17.33
CA PHE A 352 9.67 5.24 -17.06
C PHE A 352 9.33 4.55 -15.75
N ASP A 353 9.00 5.27 -14.67
CA ASP A 353 8.76 4.69 -13.34
C ASP A 353 7.32 4.16 -13.12
N ILE A 354 6.55 3.96 -14.19
CA ILE A 354 5.11 3.67 -14.16
C ILE A 354 4.83 2.33 -14.85
N TYR A 355 3.75 1.64 -14.46
CA TYR A 355 3.33 0.35 -15.03
C TYR A 355 2.28 0.58 -16.13
N ASP A 356 2.65 0.39 -17.41
CA ASP A 356 1.87 0.96 -18.50
C ASP A 356 1.50 -0.05 -19.59
N HIS A 357 0.24 0.03 -20.05
CA HIS A 357 -0.16 -0.43 -21.37
C HIS A 357 -0.13 0.75 -22.34
N PHE A 358 0.87 0.78 -23.22
CA PHE A 358 1.19 1.97 -23.99
C PHE A 358 1.36 1.63 -25.47
N THR A 359 0.37 1.97 -26.29
CA THR A 359 0.45 1.82 -27.74
C THR A 359 0.54 3.21 -28.39
N ALA A 360 1.76 3.64 -28.71
CA ALA A 360 2.02 4.91 -29.39
C ALA A 360 3.32 4.84 -30.21
N LYS A 361 3.64 5.93 -30.93
CA LYS A 361 4.94 6.09 -31.61
C LYS A 361 5.70 7.24 -30.99
N TYR A 362 7.01 7.28 -31.16
CA TYR A 362 7.75 8.50 -30.88
C TYR A 362 7.34 9.60 -31.87
N CYS A 363 7.16 10.83 -31.38
CA CYS A 363 7.08 11.98 -32.27
C CYS A 363 8.42 12.19 -32.98
N GLU A 364 8.38 12.86 -34.14
CA GLU A 364 9.62 13.26 -34.84
C GLU A 364 10.57 13.98 -33.87
N PRO A 365 11.76 13.40 -33.60
CA PRO A 365 12.63 13.88 -32.54
C PRO A 365 13.29 15.20 -32.90
N VAL A 366 13.46 16.05 -31.89
CA VAL A 366 14.27 17.26 -31.99
C VAL A 366 15.65 16.93 -31.42
N PHE A 367 16.60 16.63 -32.32
CA PHE A 367 17.96 16.30 -31.90
C PHE A 367 18.66 17.49 -31.25
N ASN A 368 19.45 17.18 -30.22
CA ASN A 368 20.29 18.14 -29.50
C ASN A 368 21.62 17.47 -29.15
N ASP A 369 22.43 18.09 -28.27
CA ASP A 369 23.73 17.55 -27.90
C ASP A 369 23.62 16.22 -27.12
N LYS A 370 22.49 15.97 -26.44
CA LYS A 370 22.22 14.79 -25.62
C LYS A 370 21.49 13.67 -26.39
N LEU A 371 20.42 14.02 -27.11
CA LEU A 371 19.58 13.09 -27.87
C LEU A 371 20.10 12.93 -29.29
N CYS A 372 20.51 11.72 -29.65
CA CYS A 372 21.11 11.40 -30.96
C CYS A 372 20.47 10.16 -31.61
N LYS A 373 20.77 10.00 -32.90
CA LYS A 373 20.45 8.77 -33.64
C LYS A 373 21.57 7.72 -33.52
N GLU A 374 22.80 8.17 -33.45
CA GLU A 374 24.00 7.33 -33.36
C GLU A 374 24.88 7.82 -32.19
N PRO A 375 25.60 6.91 -31.51
CA PRO A 375 26.46 7.26 -30.39
C PRO A 375 27.64 8.12 -30.86
N ARG A 376 27.90 9.21 -30.12
CA ARG A 376 29.01 10.14 -30.35
C ARG A 376 29.33 10.91 -29.07
N ASN A 377 30.48 11.54 -29.02
CA ASN A 377 30.88 12.37 -27.87
C ASN A 377 29.80 13.41 -27.52
N GLY A 378 29.39 13.45 -26.25
CA GLY A 378 28.35 14.33 -25.73
C GLY A 378 26.94 13.71 -25.72
N CYS A 379 26.75 12.61 -26.46
CA CYS A 379 25.48 11.90 -26.48
C CYS A 379 25.26 11.10 -25.19
N THR A 380 24.06 11.23 -24.63
CA THR A 380 23.61 10.46 -23.45
C THR A 380 22.30 9.72 -23.71
N GLU A 381 21.59 10.03 -24.80
CA GLU A 381 20.30 9.45 -25.13
C GLU A 381 20.27 9.07 -26.61
N LEU A 382 19.81 7.86 -26.93
CA LEU A 382 19.59 7.41 -28.30
C LEU A 382 18.10 7.23 -28.58
N ILE A 383 17.68 7.48 -29.82
CA ILE A 383 16.31 7.19 -30.28
C ILE A 383 16.32 6.36 -31.57
N GLY A 384 15.49 5.32 -31.59
CA GLY A 384 15.36 4.39 -32.71
C GLY A 384 15.99 3.02 -32.45
N GLU A 385 16.24 2.28 -33.53
CA GLU A 385 16.90 0.97 -33.50
C GLU A 385 18.42 1.14 -33.39
N VAL A 386 18.99 0.64 -32.30
CA VAL A 386 20.41 0.76 -31.96
C VAL A 386 21.08 -0.60 -32.11
N GLU A 387 21.93 -0.77 -33.11
CA GLU A 387 22.62 -2.03 -33.40
C GLU A 387 24.09 -2.02 -32.97
N ILE A 388 24.48 -3.07 -32.24
CA ILE A 388 25.85 -3.36 -31.81
C ILE A 388 26.26 -4.68 -32.47
N GLY A 389 27.16 -4.58 -33.45
CA GLY A 389 27.70 -5.69 -34.22
C GLY A 389 29.18 -5.94 -33.96
N PRO A 390 29.80 -6.92 -34.64
CA PRO A 390 31.19 -7.34 -34.39
C PRO A 390 32.26 -6.25 -34.61
N ASN A 391 31.93 -5.18 -35.35
CA ASN A 391 32.85 -4.08 -35.63
C ASN A 391 32.44 -2.77 -34.93
N THR A 392 31.46 -2.81 -34.03
CA THR A 392 30.98 -1.61 -33.33
C THR A 392 32.01 -1.17 -32.27
N ASP A 393 32.29 0.13 -32.23
CA ASP A 393 33.13 0.73 -31.18
C ASP A 393 32.33 0.80 -29.86
N LEU A 394 32.64 -0.11 -28.94
CA LEU A 394 31.95 -0.23 -27.65
C LEU A 394 32.20 0.98 -26.74
N GLU A 395 33.31 1.72 -26.92
CA GLU A 395 33.61 2.91 -26.12
C GLU A 395 32.58 4.02 -26.33
N ALA A 396 31.98 4.09 -27.53
CA ALA A 396 30.97 5.09 -27.86
C ALA A 396 29.67 4.92 -27.05
N PHE A 397 29.46 3.78 -26.41
CA PHE A 397 28.24 3.46 -25.66
C PHE A 397 28.36 3.70 -24.15
N LYS A 398 29.56 3.97 -23.62
CA LYS A 398 29.80 4.12 -22.18
C LYS A 398 28.99 5.25 -21.52
N THR A 399 28.70 6.31 -22.28
CA THR A 399 27.98 7.50 -21.78
C THR A 399 26.48 7.44 -22.05
N ILE A 400 25.98 6.42 -22.76
CA ILE A 400 24.56 6.33 -23.10
C ILE A 400 23.79 5.91 -21.85
N GLU A 401 22.87 6.77 -21.43
CA GLU A 401 22.01 6.60 -20.26
C GLU A 401 20.64 6.04 -20.63
N ARG A 402 20.12 6.41 -21.82
CA ARG A 402 18.76 6.06 -22.26
C ARG A 402 18.72 5.65 -23.72
N ILE A 403 17.92 4.63 -24.03
CA ILE A 403 17.59 4.23 -25.40
C ILE A 403 16.07 4.26 -25.55
N TYR A 404 15.58 5.22 -26.35
CA TYR A 404 14.19 5.35 -26.78
C TYR A 404 13.97 4.52 -28.05
N GLY A 405 13.91 3.20 -27.90
CA GLY A 405 13.74 2.24 -28.98
C GLY A 405 14.33 0.88 -28.62
N THR A 406 14.81 0.17 -29.63
CA THR A 406 15.29 -1.21 -29.52
C THR A 406 16.80 -1.25 -29.46
N LEU A 407 17.37 -1.95 -28.46
CA LEU A 407 18.79 -2.29 -28.41
C LEU A 407 19.01 -3.69 -28.99
N ILE A 408 19.79 -3.78 -30.07
CA ILE A 408 20.12 -5.03 -30.76
C ILE A 408 21.63 -5.29 -30.61
N ILE A 409 21.98 -6.44 -30.04
CA ILE A 409 23.37 -6.92 -29.98
C ILE A 409 23.43 -8.19 -30.83
N ARG A 410 24.20 -8.19 -31.91
CA ARG A 410 24.19 -9.28 -32.88
C ARG A 410 25.59 -9.67 -33.34
N GLY A 411 25.89 -10.97 -33.31
CA GLY A 411 27.11 -11.50 -33.93
C GLY A 411 28.40 -10.99 -33.28
N THR A 412 28.34 -10.65 -32.00
CA THR A 412 29.48 -10.08 -31.27
C THR A 412 30.24 -11.14 -30.50
N ASP A 413 31.52 -10.88 -30.19
CA ASP A 413 32.38 -11.76 -29.40
C ASP A 413 32.47 -11.32 -27.92
N ILE A 414 31.55 -10.49 -27.43
CA ILE A 414 31.55 -9.99 -26.04
C ILE A 414 31.28 -11.12 -25.04
N GLU A 415 31.84 -10.95 -23.84
CA GLU A 415 31.62 -11.87 -22.71
C GLU A 415 30.58 -11.31 -21.72
N ASP A 416 30.36 -9.99 -21.71
CA ASP A 416 29.50 -9.26 -20.79
C ASP A 416 28.95 -7.93 -21.37
N PHE A 417 28.14 -7.22 -20.57
CA PHE A 417 27.59 -5.89 -20.88
C PHE A 417 28.27 -4.73 -20.13
N GLU A 418 29.49 -4.89 -19.62
CA GLU A 418 30.17 -3.84 -18.83
C GLU A 418 30.40 -2.55 -19.63
N PHE A 419 30.50 -2.63 -20.95
CA PHE A 419 30.66 -1.46 -21.82
C PHE A 419 29.44 -0.51 -21.81
N LEU A 420 28.27 -0.96 -21.32
CA LEU A 420 27.07 -0.16 -21.11
C LEU A 420 27.08 0.50 -19.71
N GLU A 421 28.19 1.15 -19.35
CA GLU A 421 28.49 1.65 -18.00
C GLU A 421 27.45 2.63 -17.42
N SER A 422 26.74 3.35 -18.27
CA SER A 422 25.79 4.40 -17.87
C SER A 422 24.34 4.08 -18.20
N LEU A 423 24.08 2.98 -18.93
CA LEU A 423 22.74 2.67 -19.45
C LEU A 423 21.81 2.35 -18.29
N GLN A 424 20.76 3.16 -18.16
CA GLN A 424 19.74 3.07 -17.11
C GLN A 424 18.39 2.65 -17.66
N TYR A 425 18.05 3.05 -18.89
CA TYR A 425 16.70 2.88 -19.41
C TYR A 425 16.68 2.44 -20.88
N VAL A 426 15.83 1.47 -21.21
CA VAL A 426 15.53 1.07 -22.60
C VAL A 426 14.01 0.98 -22.77
N ALA A 427 13.43 1.71 -23.73
CA ALA A 427 11.98 1.71 -23.96
C ALA A 427 11.61 1.68 -25.45
N ALA A 428 11.03 0.56 -25.87
CA ALA A 428 10.31 0.41 -27.13
C ALA A 428 8.84 0.82 -26.97
N LEU A 429 8.32 1.59 -27.93
CA LEU A 429 6.92 2.04 -27.96
C LEU A 429 6.09 1.36 -29.05
N GLU A 430 6.73 0.87 -30.10
CA GLU A 430 5.99 0.22 -31.19
C GLU A 430 5.46 -1.14 -30.75
N ALA A 431 4.20 -1.39 -31.10
CA ALA A 431 3.60 -2.69 -30.89
C ALA A 431 4.45 -3.73 -31.63
N TRP A 432 4.81 -4.81 -30.96
CA TRP A 432 5.64 -5.91 -31.48
C TRP A 432 7.17 -5.76 -31.42
N ASP A 433 7.71 -4.64 -30.95
CA ASP A 433 9.16 -4.47 -30.82
C ASP A 433 9.70 -5.04 -29.50
N HIS A 434 10.84 -5.73 -29.59
CA HIS A 434 11.64 -6.09 -28.41
C HIS A 434 12.34 -4.83 -27.89
N ALA A 435 12.50 -4.70 -26.57
CA ALA A 435 13.33 -3.65 -26.01
C ALA A 435 14.82 -4.00 -26.12
N ILE A 436 15.16 -5.25 -25.80
CA ILE A 436 16.55 -5.75 -25.85
C ILE A 436 16.56 -7.08 -26.59
N LEU A 437 17.38 -7.17 -27.63
CA LEU A 437 17.52 -8.34 -28.48
C LEU A 437 19.00 -8.71 -28.64
N VAL A 438 19.39 -9.88 -28.12
CA VAL A 438 20.75 -10.40 -28.18
C VAL A 438 20.76 -11.68 -29.02
N ILE A 439 21.49 -11.67 -30.13
CA ILE A 439 21.47 -12.74 -31.13
C ILE A 439 22.91 -13.15 -31.50
N ASP A 440 23.15 -14.44 -31.69
CA ASP A 440 24.41 -14.98 -32.20
C ASP A 440 25.63 -14.44 -31.46
N THR A 441 25.56 -14.43 -30.13
CA THR A 441 26.64 -13.95 -29.23
C THR A 441 27.08 -15.12 -28.34
N PRO A 442 27.83 -16.09 -28.89
CA PRO A 442 28.09 -17.38 -28.22
C PRO A 442 29.05 -17.28 -27.03
N ASN A 443 29.87 -16.22 -26.96
CA ASN A 443 30.84 -16.00 -25.88
C ASN A 443 30.25 -15.26 -24.68
N LEU A 444 29.01 -14.75 -24.77
CA LEU A 444 28.35 -14.06 -23.67
C LEU A 444 28.17 -15.02 -22.50
N ILE A 445 28.74 -14.70 -21.35
CA ILE A 445 28.67 -15.52 -20.13
C ILE A 445 28.05 -14.75 -18.96
N ASN A 446 28.07 -13.42 -19.00
CA ASN A 446 27.48 -12.54 -17.99
C ASN A 446 26.48 -11.59 -18.66
N VAL A 447 25.27 -11.53 -18.12
CA VAL A 447 24.13 -10.77 -18.67
C VAL A 447 23.73 -9.60 -17.77
N THR A 448 24.51 -9.35 -16.72
CA THR A 448 24.30 -8.24 -15.79
C THR A 448 24.65 -6.91 -16.46
N PHE A 449 23.74 -5.95 -16.37
CA PHE A 449 23.99 -4.56 -16.75
C PHE A 449 24.47 -3.74 -15.54
N PRO A 450 25.48 -2.86 -15.67
CA PRO A 450 26.04 -2.14 -14.53
C PRO A 450 25.09 -1.18 -13.80
N LYS A 451 24.21 -0.48 -14.54
CA LYS A 451 23.32 0.57 -14.01
C LYS A 451 21.90 0.53 -14.56
N LEU A 452 21.54 -0.54 -15.27
CA LEU A 452 20.18 -0.64 -15.83
C LEU A 452 19.19 -0.56 -14.68
N GLN A 453 18.13 0.21 -14.85
CA GLN A 453 17.09 0.38 -13.84
C GLN A 453 15.77 -0.15 -14.38
N LYS A 454 15.47 0.10 -15.66
CA LYS A 454 14.19 -0.32 -16.24
C LYS A 454 14.27 -0.59 -17.74
N VAL A 455 13.53 -1.61 -18.16
CA VAL A 455 13.33 -1.99 -19.56
C VAL A 455 11.83 -2.06 -19.86
N ARG A 456 11.42 -1.54 -21.01
CA ARG A 456 10.01 -1.43 -21.40
C ARG A 456 9.76 -1.78 -22.85
N ALA A 457 8.75 -2.62 -23.09
CA ALA A 457 8.05 -2.73 -24.38
C ALA A 457 6.62 -3.21 -24.16
N GLU A 458 5.81 -3.18 -25.23
CA GLU A 458 4.41 -3.61 -25.20
C GLU A 458 4.24 -5.14 -25.26
N ILE A 459 5.17 -5.86 -25.89
CA ILE A 459 5.10 -7.32 -26.03
C ILE A 459 5.52 -8.07 -24.78
N LYS A 460 4.95 -9.27 -24.63
CA LYS A 460 5.56 -10.34 -23.82
C LYS A 460 6.86 -10.80 -24.48
N ASP A 461 7.84 -11.28 -23.72
CA ASP A 461 9.21 -11.60 -24.19
C ASP A 461 10.00 -10.40 -24.76
N PHE A 462 9.88 -9.21 -24.17
CA PHE A 462 10.53 -8.01 -24.68
C PHE A 462 12.06 -7.97 -24.48
N ILE A 463 12.61 -8.85 -23.63
CA ILE A 463 14.05 -9.14 -23.57
C ILE A 463 14.26 -10.54 -24.14
N LYS A 464 15.12 -10.64 -25.17
CA LYS A 464 15.31 -11.90 -25.87
C LYS A 464 16.77 -12.21 -26.16
N PHE A 465 17.20 -13.39 -25.74
CA PHE A 465 18.52 -13.96 -25.98
C PHE A 465 18.40 -15.20 -26.88
N CYS A 466 19.03 -15.16 -28.05
CA CYS A 466 18.99 -16.25 -29.02
C CYS A 466 20.39 -16.62 -29.50
N TYR A 467 20.71 -17.91 -29.44
CA TYR A 467 22.02 -18.43 -29.82
C TYR A 467 23.15 -17.83 -28.98
N VAL A 468 22.91 -17.68 -27.69
CA VAL A 468 23.91 -17.30 -26.67
C VAL A 468 24.46 -18.53 -25.95
N ASN A 469 25.50 -18.36 -25.13
CA ASN A 469 26.13 -19.46 -24.40
C ASN A 469 25.10 -20.30 -23.61
N GLU A 470 25.29 -21.63 -23.60
CA GLU A 470 24.41 -22.57 -22.89
C GLU A 470 24.45 -22.39 -21.36
N THR A 471 25.46 -21.73 -20.82
CA THR A 471 25.53 -21.40 -19.38
C THR A 471 24.51 -20.35 -18.97
N ILE A 472 24.00 -19.54 -19.92
CA ILE A 472 22.94 -18.56 -19.67
C ILE A 472 21.61 -19.30 -19.67
N SER A 473 20.98 -19.41 -18.50
CA SER A 473 19.68 -20.03 -18.33
C SER A 473 18.62 -19.00 -17.95
N LEU A 474 17.36 -19.29 -18.28
CA LEU A 474 16.23 -18.44 -17.89
C LEU A 474 16.13 -18.26 -16.37
N GLU A 475 16.46 -19.30 -15.60
CA GLU A 475 16.44 -19.27 -14.12
C GLU A 475 17.58 -18.39 -13.55
N GLY A 476 18.77 -18.41 -14.17
CA GLY A 476 19.87 -17.51 -13.79
C GLY A 476 19.58 -16.06 -14.13
N LEU A 477 19.05 -15.81 -15.33
CA LEU A 477 18.64 -14.49 -15.80
C LEU A 477 17.51 -13.87 -14.96
N TYR A 478 16.56 -14.70 -14.50
CA TYR A 478 15.48 -14.21 -13.64
C TYR A 478 16.06 -13.58 -12.37
N ASN A 479 16.95 -14.28 -11.65
CA ASN A 479 17.55 -13.74 -10.41
C ASN A 479 18.45 -12.51 -10.65
N GLU A 480 19.05 -12.36 -11.83
CA GLU A 480 19.89 -11.21 -12.18
C GLU A 480 19.09 -10.01 -12.70
N LEU A 481 17.91 -10.25 -13.30
CA LEU A 481 17.08 -9.21 -13.93
C LEU A 481 15.76 -8.92 -13.18
N GLU A 482 15.48 -9.63 -12.08
CA GLU A 482 14.31 -9.45 -11.21
C GLU A 482 14.21 -8.01 -10.68
N ASP A 483 15.35 -7.40 -10.35
CA ASP A 483 15.44 -6.00 -9.87
C ASP A 483 15.14 -4.96 -10.97
N TYR A 484 15.25 -5.31 -12.27
CA TYR A 484 15.10 -4.35 -13.40
C TYR A 484 13.73 -4.36 -14.06
N THR A 485 12.91 -5.38 -13.82
CA THR A 485 11.72 -5.67 -14.64
C THR A 485 10.40 -5.52 -13.89
N GLU A 486 10.43 -5.50 -12.56
CA GLU A 486 9.25 -5.49 -11.68
C GLU A 486 8.12 -6.48 -12.07
N MET A 487 8.30 -7.47 -12.98
CA MET A 487 7.23 -8.40 -13.42
C MET A 487 7.64 -9.74 -14.06
N GLU A 488 6.83 -10.75 -13.70
CA GLU A 488 6.64 -12.16 -14.11
C GLU A 488 7.58 -12.84 -15.13
N TYR A 489 7.83 -14.14 -14.88
CA TYR A 489 8.67 -15.11 -15.61
C TYR A 489 8.47 -15.19 -17.14
N TYR A 490 7.46 -14.53 -17.72
CA TYR A 490 7.08 -14.60 -19.14
C TYR A 490 7.63 -13.47 -20.02
N ASN A 491 8.52 -12.63 -19.47
CA ASN A 491 9.04 -11.44 -20.16
C ASN A 491 10.44 -11.63 -20.77
N ILE A 492 11.10 -12.73 -20.46
CA ILE A 492 12.45 -13.05 -20.93
C ILE A 492 12.41 -14.38 -21.69
N THR A 493 12.99 -14.41 -22.88
CA THR A 493 13.21 -15.64 -23.64
C THR A 493 14.70 -15.91 -23.83
N VAL A 494 15.12 -17.16 -23.59
CA VAL A 494 16.52 -17.59 -23.72
C VAL A 494 16.58 -18.89 -24.51
N ASN A 495 17.33 -18.91 -25.61
CA ASN A 495 17.69 -20.11 -26.38
C ASN A 495 16.52 -21.09 -26.61
N SER A 496 15.31 -20.57 -26.78
CA SER A 496 14.09 -21.38 -26.91
C SER A 496 13.75 -21.66 -28.37
N ASP A 497 12.77 -22.53 -28.61
CA ASP A 497 12.25 -22.79 -29.97
C ASP A 497 11.73 -21.51 -30.67
N ARG A 498 11.39 -20.46 -29.90
CA ARG A 498 11.02 -19.13 -30.40
C ARG A 498 12.20 -18.33 -30.97
N CYS A 499 13.42 -18.87 -30.95
CA CYS A 499 14.60 -18.30 -31.60
C CYS A 499 14.78 -18.77 -33.05
N SER A 500 14.07 -19.82 -33.48
CA SER A 500 14.23 -20.48 -34.80
C SER A 500 14.17 -19.54 -36.02
N GLY A 501 13.47 -18.42 -35.94
CA GLY A 501 13.39 -17.41 -37.01
C GLY A 501 14.65 -16.57 -37.22
N TYR A 502 15.60 -16.58 -36.27
CA TYR A 502 16.78 -15.71 -36.32
C TYR A 502 18.02 -16.37 -36.98
N ARG A 503 18.01 -17.70 -37.19
CA ARG A 503 19.16 -18.47 -37.70
C ARG A 503 19.53 -18.23 -39.18
N ASN A 504 18.68 -17.54 -39.95
CA ASN A 504 18.78 -17.48 -41.42
C ASN A 504 18.87 -16.07 -42.00
N VAL A 505 19.30 -15.06 -41.23
CA VAL A 505 19.58 -13.73 -41.81
C VAL A 505 21.05 -13.66 -42.21
N SER A 506 21.44 -14.42 -43.23
CA SER A 506 22.70 -14.18 -43.94
C SER A 506 22.54 -12.94 -44.82
N SER A 507 23.25 -11.87 -44.45
CA SER A 507 23.67 -10.65 -45.16
C SER A 507 23.26 -10.36 -46.62
N GLU A 508 22.05 -10.65 -47.08
CA GLU A 508 21.61 -10.33 -48.45
C GLU A 508 20.08 -10.36 -48.66
N ASP A 509 19.27 -9.77 -47.76
CA ASP A 509 17.89 -9.39 -48.18
C ASP A 509 17.24 -8.31 -47.28
N SER A 510 17.56 -7.05 -47.52
CA SER A 510 16.86 -5.90 -46.92
C SER A 510 15.57 -5.55 -47.68
N SER A 511 14.76 -6.54 -48.07
CA SER A 511 13.61 -6.29 -48.94
C SER A 511 12.39 -7.21 -48.82
N THR A 512 12.13 -7.86 -47.68
CA THR A 512 10.81 -8.50 -47.49
C THR A 512 10.30 -8.33 -46.07
N ARG A 513 9.52 -7.25 -45.84
CA ARG A 513 8.54 -7.22 -44.74
C ARG A 513 7.57 -8.38 -44.98
N TYR A 514 7.48 -9.29 -44.03
CA TYR A 514 6.48 -10.35 -44.02
C TYR A 514 5.08 -9.72 -43.99
N SER A 515 4.45 -9.58 -45.15
CA SER A 515 3.01 -9.39 -45.27
C SER A 515 2.34 -10.72 -44.90
N ILE A 516 1.98 -10.86 -43.63
CA ILE A 516 1.07 -11.90 -43.16
C ILE A 516 -0.28 -11.66 -43.87
N PRO A 517 -0.91 -12.67 -44.49
CA PRO A 517 -2.17 -12.47 -45.20
C PRO A 517 -3.25 -12.04 -44.20
N LEU A 518 -3.91 -10.93 -44.50
CA LEU A 518 -5.03 -10.29 -43.77
C LEU A 518 -6.14 -11.26 -43.30
N ILE A 519 -6.20 -12.47 -43.87
CA ILE A 519 -7.21 -13.51 -43.62
C ILE A 519 -6.97 -14.24 -42.29
N ILE A 520 -5.73 -14.35 -41.80
CA ILE A 520 -5.44 -15.04 -40.52
C ILE A 520 -5.70 -14.11 -39.31
N MET A 521 -5.52 -12.79 -39.47
CA MET A 521 -5.83 -11.79 -38.43
C MET A 521 -7.33 -11.73 -38.08
N ILE A 522 -8.22 -11.92 -39.06
CA ILE A 522 -9.67 -11.87 -38.83
C ILE A 522 -10.14 -13.07 -37.98
N ILE A 523 -9.46 -14.22 -38.08
CA ILE A 523 -9.84 -15.42 -37.33
C ILE A 523 -9.34 -15.33 -35.88
N ALA A 524 -8.15 -14.79 -35.63
CA ALA A 524 -7.63 -14.59 -34.27
C ALA A 524 -8.46 -13.57 -33.46
N LEU A 525 -8.82 -12.44 -34.07
CA LEU A 525 -9.67 -11.42 -33.43
C LEU A 525 -11.10 -11.89 -33.16
N SER A 526 -11.60 -12.86 -33.94
CA SER A 526 -12.93 -13.44 -33.71
C SER A 526 -12.98 -14.48 -32.58
N TYR A 527 -11.83 -15.06 -32.20
CA TYR A 527 -11.80 -16.12 -31.18
C TYR A 527 -11.69 -15.55 -29.76
N GLU A 528 -11.00 -14.41 -29.57
CA GLU A 528 -10.96 -13.72 -28.27
C GLU A 528 -12.28 -13.01 -27.93
N PHE A 529 -13.05 -12.57 -28.92
CA PHE A 529 -14.37 -11.97 -28.71
C PHE A 529 -15.48 -12.97 -28.28
N ILE A 530 -15.26 -14.28 -28.47
CA ILE A 530 -16.26 -15.32 -28.10
C ILE A 530 -16.08 -15.82 -26.66
N ILE A 531 -14.95 -15.53 -26.01
CA ILE A 531 -14.68 -15.99 -24.63
C ILE A 531 -15.17 -14.99 -23.56
N TYR A 532 -15.57 -13.77 -23.96
CA TYR A 532 -16.03 -12.70 -23.06
C TYR A 532 -17.51 -12.31 -23.18
N TYR A 533 -18.38 -13.20 -23.69
CA TYR A 533 -19.84 -13.05 -23.60
C TYR A 533 -20.52 -14.22 -22.90
#